data_AF-A0A957HIB3-F1
#
_entry.id   AF-A0A957HIB3-F1
#
_cell.length_a   1.000
_cell.length_b   1.000
_cell.length_c   1.000
_cell.angle_alpha   90.00
_cell.angle_beta   90.00
_cell.angle_gamma   90.00
#
_symmetry.space_group_name_H-M   'P 1'
#
loop_
_entity.id
_entity.type
_entity.pdbx_description
1 polymer ?
#
loop_
_entity_poly.entity_id
_entity_poly.type
_entity_poly.pdbx_seq_one_letter_code
_entity_poly.pdbx_strand_id
1 'polypeptide(L)'
;IIVEGKIVAIGTAVSAITFTSVTDSGPGEWPGFLFWDGVGHFEHVAIRNGGEVVLDPINGWPRSGANINVSYIPPDLNNSNLILRDVQIQGSNGFGMSLPTNLFNQSELDNVTFTENITNRVQLITSVSFPITTNVTLSAQPGLEGYEFEGGLVMDTGTLILEPGVTLFCASEAGIVMQNGGHLTAVGTPENPITFTTVTDTAVNRWGGIFFWDGSAELVNTRIRFAGADVGQQAVSALHVYEVPDGQESILENSVIEGSGGYVIAVEVDNLHQLRLQNNQFINNAMNRILLLPDIDGGDGRLAGSANLPGQQGLESYELLAPGLAVPTGMTLTVGSGATMMSGSGVGLRIAGGHLEAVGTQNAPVQFTSVADSGLGEWSGLQLGEGTAVFDHAEVRFGVDNLVVSGTAVSLQNSQIHSASSNGILVNSNGTPAFTIANSCVFNNGGAGVRNENATQIDARNVWWGDASGPSGIGPGSGDALVGNALFEPWLEDDLCMAISYRLYLPGVLNR
;
A
#
# COMPACT_ATOMS: atom_id res chain seq x y z
N ILE A 1 -43.12 -7.11 -6.59
CA ILE A 1 -43.80 -6.68 -5.35
C ILE A 1 -43.18 -5.38 -4.88
N ILE A 2 -43.98 -4.34 -4.64
CA ILE A 2 -43.48 -3.08 -4.05
C ILE A 2 -43.88 -3.07 -2.58
N VAL A 3 -42.94 -2.82 -1.69
CA VAL A 3 -43.11 -2.82 -0.24
C VAL A 3 -42.91 -1.40 0.27
N GLU A 4 -44.01 -0.72 0.59
CA GLU A 4 -44.06 0.62 1.19
C GLU A 4 -44.34 0.59 2.71
N GLY A 5 -44.59 -0.59 3.26
CA GLY A 5 -44.92 -0.81 4.67
C GLY A 5 -44.07 -1.91 5.26
N LYS A 6 -44.70 -2.93 5.85
CA LYS A 6 -43.99 -4.09 6.42
C LYS A 6 -44.44 -5.38 5.76
N ILE A 7 -43.47 -6.18 5.30
CA ILE A 7 -43.68 -7.57 4.94
C ILE A 7 -42.99 -8.50 5.94
N VAL A 8 -43.68 -9.55 6.37
CA VAL A 8 -43.13 -10.61 7.22
C VAL A 8 -43.48 -11.95 6.60
N ALA A 9 -42.46 -12.75 6.29
CA ALA A 9 -42.59 -14.08 5.74
C ALA A 9 -41.67 -15.03 6.51
N ILE A 10 -42.24 -15.80 7.43
CA ILE A 10 -41.49 -16.71 8.32
C ILE A 10 -41.98 -18.13 8.04
N GLY A 11 -41.13 -18.91 7.39
CA GLY A 11 -41.29 -20.34 7.15
C GLY A 11 -40.57 -21.20 8.18
N THR A 12 -40.28 -22.44 7.82
CA THR A 12 -39.40 -23.33 8.60
C THR A 12 -38.47 -24.09 7.65
N ALA A 13 -37.39 -24.68 8.16
CA ALA A 13 -36.48 -25.51 7.35
C ALA A 13 -37.18 -26.65 6.58
N VAL A 14 -38.29 -27.19 7.10
CA VAL A 14 -39.08 -28.26 6.45
C VAL A 14 -40.23 -27.73 5.58
N SER A 15 -40.57 -26.45 5.72
CA SER A 15 -41.70 -25.82 5.04
C SER A 15 -41.36 -24.36 4.78
N ALA A 16 -40.39 -24.15 3.89
CA ALA A 16 -39.95 -22.83 3.48
C ALA A 16 -41.04 -22.14 2.64
N ILE A 17 -41.13 -20.82 2.75
CA ILE A 17 -42.00 -20.01 1.90
C ILE A 17 -41.26 -19.78 0.57
N THR A 18 -41.93 -19.93 -0.57
CA THR A 18 -41.34 -19.64 -1.88
C THR A 18 -42.06 -18.47 -2.55
N PHE A 19 -41.29 -17.46 -2.96
CA PHE A 19 -41.72 -16.38 -3.85
C PHE A 19 -41.11 -16.60 -5.23
N THR A 20 -41.98 -16.75 -6.24
CA THR A 20 -41.59 -16.95 -7.64
C THR A 20 -42.73 -16.53 -8.58
N SER A 21 -42.47 -16.55 -9.89
CA SER A 21 -43.46 -16.36 -10.95
C SER A 21 -44.40 -17.58 -11.04
N VAL A 22 -45.45 -17.48 -11.89
CA VAL A 22 -46.33 -18.64 -12.14
C VAL A 22 -45.61 -19.77 -12.89
N THR A 23 -44.62 -19.43 -13.71
CA THR A 23 -43.87 -20.38 -14.54
C THR A 23 -42.71 -21.02 -13.80
N ASP A 24 -42.07 -20.27 -12.89
CA ASP A 24 -40.88 -20.65 -12.12
C ASP A 24 -39.81 -21.36 -12.99
N SER A 25 -39.59 -20.85 -14.19
CA SER A 25 -38.80 -21.56 -15.21
C SER A 25 -37.45 -20.91 -15.56
N GLY A 26 -37.22 -19.67 -15.14
CA GLY A 26 -35.97 -18.96 -15.38
C GLY A 26 -35.95 -17.50 -14.92
N PRO A 27 -34.80 -16.83 -15.08
CA PRO A 27 -34.59 -15.48 -14.60
C PRO A 27 -35.48 -14.44 -15.28
N GLY A 28 -35.83 -13.38 -14.54
CA GLY A 28 -36.51 -12.22 -15.09
C GLY A 28 -38.00 -12.43 -15.37
N GLU A 29 -38.61 -13.49 -14.85
CA GLU A 29 -40.03 -13.81 -15.06
C GLU A 29 -40.96 -12.93 -14.22
N TRP A 30 -40.42 -12.18 -13.25
CA TRP A 30 -41.13 -11.16 -12.50
C TRP A 30 -40.17 -10.10 -11.94
N PRO A 31 -40.65 -8.90 -11.55
CA PRO A 31 -39.78 -7.79 -11.13
C PRO A 31 -39.04 -7.95 -9.80
N GLY A 32 -39.20 -9.05 -9.07
CA GLY A 32 -38.68 -9.20 -7.71
C GLY A 32 -39.38 -8.32 -6.67
N PHE A 33 -38.75 -8.16 -5.51
CA PHE A 33 -39.12 -7.21 -4.47
C PHE A 33 -38.46 -5.85 -4.72
N LEU A 34 -39.23 -4.78 -4.49
CA LEU A 34 -38.74 -3.41 -4.36
C LEU A 34 -39.16 -2.90 -2.99
N PHE A 35 -38.20 -2.60 -2.12
CA PHE A 35 -38.43 -1.92 -0.85
C PHE A 35 -38.28 -0.43 -1.06
N TRP A 36 -39.37 0.31 -0.83
CA TRP A 36 -39.45 1.75 -0.95
C TRP A 36 -40.04 2.31 0.33
N ASP A 37 -39.18 2.74 1.27
CA ASP A 37 -39.58 3.14 2.63
C ASP A 37 -40.23 2.01 3.48
N GLY A 38 -40.09 0.77 3.02
CA GLY A 38 -40.66 -0.42 3.66
C GLY A 38 -39.63 -1.33 4.32
N VAL A 39 -40.06 -2.10 5.32
CA VAL A 39 -39.26 -3.11 6.03
C VAL A 39 -39.64 -4.53 5.63
N GLY A 40 -38.67 -5.43 5.64
CA GLY A 40 -38.86 -6.86 5.38
C GLY A 40 -38.27 -7.73 6.48
N HIS A 41 -38.99 -8.78 6.87
CA HIS A 41 -38.45 -9.87 7.67
C HIS A 41 -38.75 -11.20 6.99
N PHE A 42 -37.71 -11.87 6.51
CA PHE A 42 -37.78 -13.16 5.84
C PHE A 42 -36.96 -14.18 6.64
N GLU A 43 -37.60 -15.28 7.03
CA GLU A 43 -36.96 -16.40 7.72
C GLU A 43 -37.37 -17.72 7.03
N HIS A 44 -36.41 -18.55 6.61
CA HIS A 44 -36.66 -19.76 5.82
C HIS A 44 -37.49 -19.50 4.55
N VAL A 45 -36.97 -18.63 3.68
CA VAL A 45 -37.66 -18.19 2.45
C VAL A 45 -36.79 -18.45 1.22
N ALA A 46 -37.39 -18.93 0.14
CA ALA A 46 -36.79 -18.96 -1.18
C ALA A 46 -37.40 -17.86 -2.07
N ILE A 47 -36.56 -17.05 -2.70
CA ILE A 47 -36.93 -16.03 -3.68
C ILE A 47 -36.26 -16.42 -4.98
N ARG A 48 -37.05 -16.75 -6.00
CA ARG A 48 -36.56 -17.33 -7.26
C ARG A 48 -36.96 -16.52 -8.47
N ASN A 49 -36.12 -16.56 -9.50
CA ASN A 49 -36.52 -16.26 -10.89
C ASN A 49 -37.06 -14.84 -11.11
N GLY A 50 -36.66 -13.90 -10.25
CA GLY A 50 -37.03 -12.49 -10.33
C GLY A 50 -36.03 -11.67 -11.13
N GLY A 51 -36.11 -10.35 -10.98
CA GLY A 51 -35.20 -9.42 -11.65
C GLY A 51 -35.61 -9.01 -13.06
N GLU A 52 -36.89 -9.04 -13.41
CA GLU A 52 -37.36 -8.46 -14.67
C GLU A 52 -36.85 -7.01 -14.81
N VAL A 53 -36.23 -6.70 -15.94
CA VAL A 53 -35.66 -5.36 -16.21
C VAL A 53 -36.80 -4.41 -16.52
N VAL A 54 -37.39 -3.88 -15.46
CA VAL A 54 -38.40 -2.83 -15.50
C VAL A 54 -37.80 -1.53 -14.98
N LEU A 55 -38.38 -0.41 -15.41
CA LEU A 55 -38.11 0.87 -14.76
C LEU A 55 -38.69 0.81 -13.35
N ASP A 56 -37.96 1.36 -12.39
CA ASP A 56 -38.47 1.65 -11.07
C ASP A 56 -39.69 2.58 -11.24
N PRO A 57 -40.88 2.15 -10.79
CA PRO A 57 -42.10 2.89 -11.02
C PRO A 57 -42.16 4.24 -10.28
N ILE A 58 -41.21 4.50 -9.37
CA ILE A 58 -41.22 5.66 -8.50
C ILE A 58 -40.24 6.73 -8.98
N ASN A 59 -39.00 6.33 -9.32
CA ASN A 59 -37.96 7.26 -9.75
C ASN A 59 -37.61 7.13 -11.26
N GLY A 60 -38.13 6.11 -11.96
CA GLY A 60 -37.92 5.90 -13.39
C GLY A 60 -36.56 5.31 -13.77
N TRP A 61 -35.70 4.96 -12.81
CA TRP A 61 -34.40 4.34 -13.07
C TRP A 61 -34.53 2.84 -13.34
N PRO A 62 -33.75 2.25 -14.25
CA PRO A 62 -33.79 0.81 -14.48
C PRO A 62 -33.41 0.04 -13.22
N ARG A 63 -34.15 -1.02 -12.87
CA ARG A 63 -33.78 -1.92 -11.78
C ARG A 63 -32.54 -2.75 -12.14
N SER A 64 -31.76 -3.11 -11.13
CA SER A 64 -30.50 -3.88 -11.22
C SER A 64 -30.62 -5.32 -11.74
N GLY A 65 -31.82 -5.74 -12.12
CA GLY A 65 -32.13 -7.14 -12.42
C GLY A 65 -32.14 -8.05 -11.18
N ALA A 66 -32.21 -7.47 -9.97
CA ALA A 66 -32.18 -8.25 -8.73
C ALA A 66 -33.52 -8.80 -8.27
N ASN A 67 -33.48 -9.95 -7.57
CA ASN A 67 -34.64 -10.50 -6.85
C ASN A 67 -35.08 -9.58 -5.71
N ILE A 68 -34.16 -8.92 -5.05
CA ILE A 68 -34.43 -7.95 -3.98
C ILE A 68 -33.75 -6.63 -4.34
N ASN A 69 -34.54 -5.57 -4.47
CA ASN A 69 -34.05 -4.21 -4.62
C ASN A 69 -34.50 -3.41 -3.40
N VAL A 70 -33.58 -2.76 -2.72
CA VAL A 70 -33.87 -1.68 -1.79
C VAL A 70 -33.56 -0.40 -2.54
N SER A 71 -34.55 0.48 -2.67
CA SER A 71 -34.35 1.71 -3.44
C SER A 71 -33.46 2.70 -2.70
N TYR A 72 -32.81 3.58 -3.47
CA TYR A 72 -32.19 4.79 -2.97
C TYR A 72 -33.26 5.70 -2.34
N ILE A 73 -33.06 6.03 -1.06
CA ILE A 73 -33.93 6.92 -0.31
C ILE A 73 -33.09 8.11 0.17
N PRO A 74 -33.54 9.37 -0.01
CA PRO A 74 -32.84 10.53 0.54
C PRO A 74 -32.72 10.46 2.07
N PRO A 75 -31.79 11.21 2.69
CA PRO A 75 -31.38 11.05 4.10
C PRO A 75 -32.49 11.20 5.16
N ASP A 76 -33.67 11.67 4.78
CA ASP A 76 -34.82 11.99 5.63
C ASP A 76 -35.83 10.84 5.80
N LEU A 77 -35.66 9.72 5.10
CA LEU A 77 -36.58 8.57 5.12
C LEU A 77 -35.81 7.26 5.46
N ASN A 78 -35.38 7.15 6.71
CA ASN A 78 -34.44 6.13 7.21
C ASN A 78 -35.08 4.80 7.68
N ASN A 79 -36.18 4.34 7.07
CA ASN A 79 -36.93 3.20 7.63
C ASN A 79 -36.80 1.88 6.87
N SER A 80 -36.08 1.80 5.74
CA SER A 80 -35.98 0.53 4.99
C SER A 80 -34.91 -0.41 5.58
N ASN A 81 -35.36 -1.46 6.26
CA ASN A 81 -34.52 -2.49 6.86
C ASN A 81 -34.97 -3.88 6.38
N LEU A 82 -34.01 -4.72 5.99
CA LEU A 82 -34.21 -6.13 5.66
C LEU A 82 -33.56 -7.05 6.68
N ILE A 83 -34.36 -7.91 7.31
CA ILE A 83 -33.87 -9.06 8.08
C ILE A 83 -34.05 -10.30 7.20
N LEU A 84 -32.94 -10.92 6.79
CA LEU A 84 -32.89 -12.14 5.99
C LEU A 84 -32.18 -13.24 6.79
N ARG A 85 -32.93 -14.26 7.21
CA ARG A 85 -32.41 -15.43 7.92
C ARG A 85 -32.75 -16.71 7.18
N ASP A 86 -31.75 -17.54 6.87
CA ASP A 86 -31.95 -18.78 6.11
C ASP A 86 -32.72 -18.56 4.80
N VAL A 87 -32.33 -17.52 4.05
CA VAL A 87 -32.99 -17.13 2.80
C VAL A 87 -32.21 -17.65 1.60
N GLN A 88 -32.90 -18.18 0.59
CA GLN A 88 -32.30 -18.55 -0.71
C GLN A 88 -32.68 -17.53 -1.76
N ILE A 89 -31.69 -16.89 -2.38
CA ILE A 89 -31.87 -15.98 -3.52
C ILE A 89 -31.32 -16.68 -4.77
N GLN A 90 -32.22 -17.02 -5.68
CA GLN A 90 -31.89 -17.85 -6.84
C GLN A 90 -32.41 -17.28 -8.16
N GLY A 91 -31.66 -17.48 -9.24
CA GLY A 91 -32.16 -17.24 -10.59
C GLY A 91 -32.49 -15.79 -10.89
N SER A 92 -31.83 -14.80 -10.29
CA SER A 92 -32.01 -13.40 -10.69
C SER A 92 -31.44 -13.13 -12.08
N ASN A 93 -32.10 -12.25 -12.85
CA ASN A 93 -31.63 -11.76 -14.15
C ASN A 93 -30.50 -10.71 -14.07
N GLY A 94 -29.82 -10.63 -12.93
CA GLY A 94 -28.76 -9.68 -12.61
C GLY A 94 -28.13 -10.07 -11.28
N PHE A 95 -27.98 -9.11 -10.39
CA PHE A 95 -27.53 -9.34 -9.00
C PHE A 95 -28.55 -10.16 -8.21
N GLY A 96 -28.15 -10.82 -7.12
CA GLY A 96 -29.14 -11.42 -6.22
C GLY A 96 -29.92 -10.35 -5.44
N MET A 97 -29.19 -9.33 -4.97
CA MET A 97 -29.72 -8.21 -4.20
C MET A 97 -29.04 -6.90 -4.61
N SER A 98 -29.75 -5.79 -4.53
CA SER A 98 -29.21 -4.44 -4.70
C SER A 98 -29.75 -3.51 -3.62
N LEU A 99 -28.88 -2.73 -2.98
CA LEU A 99 -29.25 -1.79 -1.91
C LEU A 99 -28.23 -0.65 -1.74
N PRO A 100 -28.64 0.52 -1.23
CA PRO A 100 -27.74 1.58 -0.84
C PRO A 100 -26.78 1.17 0.26
N THR A 101 -25.51 1.55 0.11
CA THR A 101 -24.44 1.14 1.04
C THR A 101 -24.69 1.63 2.47
N ASN A 102 -25.24 2.83 2.63
CA ASN A 102 -25.60 3.41 3.93
C ASN A 102 -26.77 2.69 4.64
N LEU A 103 -27.58 1.92 3.90
CA LEU A 103 -28.67 1.11 4.47
C LEU A 103 -28.22 -0.30 4.82
N PHE A 104 -26.99 -0.69 4.48
CA PHE A 104 -26.51 -2.05 4.74
C PHE A 104 -26.47 -2.35 6.23
N ASN A 105 -26.07 -1.39 7.06
CA ASN A 105 -26.06 -1.55 8.52
C ASN A 105 -27.44 -1.60 9.17
N GLN A 106 -28.47 -1.21 8.44
CA GLN A 106 -29.83 -1.45 8.89
C GLN A 106 -30.23 -2.91 8.62
N SER A 107 -29.70 -3.54 7.58
CA SER A 107 -30.08 -4.89 7.16
C SER A 107 -29.26 -5.99 7.86
N GLU A 108 -29.90 -7.12 8.15
CA GLU A 108 -29.29 -8.32 8.72
C GLU A 108 -29.32 -9.44 7.68
N LEU A 109 -28.14 -9.93 7.30
CA LEU A 109 -27.99 -11.09 6.40
C LEU A 109 -27.35 -12.23 7.20
N ASP A 110 -28.15 -13.22 7.56
CA ASP A 110 -27.71 -14.42 8.26
C ASP A 110 -28.08 -15.67 7.44
N ASN A 111 -27.06 -16.40 7.00
CA ASN A 111 -27.20 -17.58 6.16
C ASN A 111 -28.05 -17.36 4.90
N VAL A 112 -27.77 -16.27 4.15
CA VAL A 112 -28.43 -15.97 2.89
C VAL A 112 -27.69 -16.62 1.73
N THR A 113 -28.27 -17.66 1.12
CA THR A 113 -27.63 -18.40 0.03
C THR A 113 -27.90 -17.75 -1.33
N PHE A 114 -26.84 -17.49 -2.10
CA PHE A 114 -26.93 -16.99 -3.48
C PHE A 114 -26.57 -18.10 -4.47
N THR A 115 -27.48 -18.46 -5.38
CA THR A 115 -27.23 -19.52 -6.36
C THR A 115 -27.87 -19.21 -7.71
N GLU A 116 -27.20 -19.57 -8.80
CA GLU A 116 -27.78 -19.48 -10.17
C GLU A 116 -28.31 -18.09 -10.56
N ASN A 117 -27.95 -17.03 -9.83
CA ASN A 117 -28.18 -15.66 -10.28
C ASN A 117 -27.20 -15.39 -11.42
N ILE A 118 -27.57 -14.52 -12.38
CA ILE A 118 -26.63 -14.09 -13.42
C ILE A 118 -25.34 -13.56 -12.80
N THR A 119 -25.47 -12.84 -11.68
CA THR A 119 -24.36 -12.43 -10.83
C THR A 119 -24.68 -12.79 -9.38
N ASN A 120 -23.98 -13.75 -8.78
CA ASN A 120 -24.14 -14.09 -7.35
C ASN A 120 -23.43 -13.06 -6.46
N ARG A 121 -23.81 -11.79 -6.61
CA ARG A 121 -23.28 -10.66 -5.85
C ARG A 121 -24.41 -9.83 -5.27
N VAL A 122 -24.06 -9.05 -4.25
CA VAL A 122 -24.89 -7.96 -3.76
C VAL A 122 -24.35 -6.66 -4.36
N GLN A 123 -25.19 -5.95 -5.10
CA GLN A 123 -24.84 -4.63 -5.60
C GLN A 123 -25.02 -3.60 -4.49
N LEU A 124 -23.98 -2.81 -4.24
CA LEU A 124 -23.96 -1.68 -3.33
C LEU A 124 -24.12 -0.40 -4.15
N ILE A 125 -25.27 0.26 -3.99
CA ILE A 125 -25.51 1.56 -4.60
C ILE A 125 -24.74 2.59 -3.78
N THR A 126 -23.78 3.25 -4.43
CA THR A 126 -22.88 4.24 -3.83
C THR A 126 -23.10 5.60 -4.45
N SER A 127 -22.89 6.66 -3.70
CA SER A 127 -22.83 8.01 -4.24
C SER A 127 -21.81 8.84 -3.49
N VAL A 128 -20.84 9.39 -4.22
CA VAL A 128 -19.83 10.31 -3.66
C VAL A 128 -20.46 11.60 -3.09
N SER A 129 -21.69 11.92 -3.50
CA SER A 129 -22.45 13.04 -2.95
C SER A 129 -23.05 12.76 -1.57
N PHE A 130 -23.05 11.49 -1.14
CA PHE A 130 -23.58 11.06 0.15
C PHE A 130 -22.56 10.14 0.86
N PRO A 131 -21.47 10.73 1.40
CA PRO A 131 -20.49 9.98 2.17
C PRO A 131 -21.12 9.22 3.35
N ILE A 132 -20.54 8.08 3.69
CA ILE A 132 -21.05 7.20 4.74
C ILE A 132 -20.48 7.63 6.10
N THR A 133 -21.35 8.04 7.02
CA THR A 133 -20.98 8.50 8.38
C THR A 133 -21.24 7.47 9.48
N THR A 134 -21.85 6.34 9.13
CA THR A 134 -22.14 5.22 10.05
C THR A 134 -21.27 4.03 9.71
N ASN A 135 -21.13 3.11 10.66
CA ASN A 135 -20.43 1.86 10.37
C ASN A 135 -21.22 1.05 9.33
N VAL A 136 -20.50 0.26 8.54
CA VAL A 136 -21.01 -0.67 7.54
C VAL A 136 -20.26 -1.98 7.70
N THR A 137 -20.94 -3.11 7.95
CA THR A 137 -20.34 -4.43 8.09
C THR A 137 -20.80 -5.31 6.94
N LEU A 138 -19.86 -5.88 6.20
CA LEU A 138 -20.10 -6.80 5.10
C LEU A 138 -19.58 -8.19 5.49
N SER A 139 -20.38 -9.21 5.23
CA SER A 139 -20.14 -10.59 5.70
C SER A 139 -20.21 -11.56 4.53
N ALA A 140 -19.31 -12.55 4.48
CA ALA A 140 -19.41 -13.61 3.50
C ALA A 140 -20.72 -14.40 3.70
N GLN A 141 -21.32 -14.85 2.60
CA GLN A 141 -22.55 -15.66 2.62
C GLN A 141 -22.39 -16.88 1.71
N PRO A 142 -23.13 -17.98 1.95
CA PRO A 142 -23.02 -19.17 1.11
C PRO A 142 -23.34 -18.89 -0.36
N GLY A 143 -22.41 -19.19 -1.26
CA GLY A 143 -22.57 -18.97 -2.70
C GLY A 143 -22.50 -17.51 -3.15
N LEU A 144 -22.31 -16.55 -2.23
CA LEU A 144 -22.05 -15.16 -2.57
C LEU A 144 -20.60 -15.01 -3.04
N GLU A 145 -20.42 -14.51 -4.27
CA GLU A 145 -19.11 -14.18 -4.82
C GLU A 145 -18.51 -12.95 -4.14
N GLY A 146 -19.34 -11.97 -3.78
CA GLY A 146 -18.91 -10.75 -3.11
C GLY A 146 -19.91 -9.60 -3.23
N TYR A 147 -19.45 -8.41 -2.86
CA TYR A 147 -20.20 -7.16 -2.96
C TYR A 147 -19.62 -6.32 -4.09
N GLU A 148 -20.47 -5.67 -4.88
CA GLU A 148 -20.05 -4.86 -6.03
C GLU A 148 -20.57 -3.44 -5.89
N PHE A 149 -19.68 -2.44 -5.87
CA PHE A 149 -20.11 -1.05 -5.89
C PHE A 149 -20.17 -0.48 -7.30
N GLU A 150 -21.22 0.29 -7.60
CA GLU A 150 -21.46 0.87 -8.93
C GLU A 150 -20.53 2.06 -9.24
N GLY A 151 -20.03 2.74 -8.21
CA GLY A 151 -19.13 3.89 -8.33
C GLY A 151 -18.25 4.10 -7.11
N GLY A 152 -17.63 5.27 -6.96
CA GLY A 152 -16.76 5.54 -5.82
C GLY A 152 -17.46 5.36 -4.47
N LEU A 153 -16.78 4.71 -3.54
CA LEU A 153 -17.20 4.52 -2.16
C LEU A 153 -16.47 5.52 -1.26
N VAL A 154 -17.22 6.36 -0.53
CA VAL A 154 -16.64 7.35 0.37
C VAL A 154 -17.12 7.06 1.79
N MET A 155 -16.18 6.67 2.65
CA MET A 155 -16.34 6.59 4.09
C MET A 155 -15.90 7.91 4.70
N ASP A 156 -16.84 8.61 5.30
CA ASP A 156 -16.58 9.77 6.16
C ASP A 156 -16.35 9.25 7.58
N THR A 157 -16.85 9.89 8.63
CA THR A 157 -16.71 9.46 10.05
C THR A 157 -17.12 8.01 10.42
N GLY A 158 -17.62 7.21 9.48
CA GLY A 158 -17.99 5.79 9.69
C GLY A 158 -16.85 4.80 9.44
N THR A 159 -17.05 3.55 9.86
CA THR A 159 -16.12 2.44 9.59
C THR A 159 -16.70 1.41 8.62
N LEU A 160 -15.98 1.10 7.54
CA LEU A 160 -16.28 -0.06 6.68
C LEU A 160 -15.57 -1.29 7.25
N ILE A 161 -16.33 -2.28 7.68
CA ILE A 161 -15.87 -3.53 8.29
C ILE A 161 -16.13 -4.66 7.30
N LEU A 162 -15.07 -5.33 6.86
CA LEU A 162 -15.14 -6.49 5.99
C LEU A 162 -14.75 -7.72 6.81
N GLU A 163 -15.67 -8.67 6.95
CA GLU A 163 -15.38 -9.93 7.63
C GLU A 163 -14.52 -10.86 6.74
N PRO A 164 -13.79 -11.84 7.33
CA PRO A 164 -12.97 -12.76 6.57
C PRO A 164 -13.70 -13.44 5.40
N GLY A 165 -13.03 -13.54 4.25
CA GLY A 165 -13.56 -14.15 3.03
C GLY A 165 -14.44 -13.25 2.16
N VAL A 166 -14.70 -12.00 2.58
CA VAL A 166 -15.39 -11.03 1.73
C VAL A 166 -14.54 -10.66 0.51
N THR A 167 -15.19 -10.59 -0.65
CA THR A 167 -14.64 -9.98 -1.86
C THR A 167 -15.40 -8.70 -2.19
N LEU A 168 -14.69 -7.60 -2.41
CA LEU A 168 -15.20 -6.36 -2.97
C LEU A 168 -14.82 -6.24 -4.45
N PHE A 169 -15.83 -6.10 -5.29
CA PHE A 169 -15.74 -5.84 -6.71
C PHE A 169 -15.92 -4.36 -6.97
N CYS A 170 -14.89 -3.78 -7.57
CA CYS A 170 -14.78 -2.35 -7.81
C CYS A 170 -15.05 -2.04 -9.29
N ALA A 171 -15.95 -1.10 -9.55
CA ALA A 171 -16.17 -0.57 -10.90
C ALA A 171 -14.89 0.08 -11.46
N SER A 172 -14.80 0.16 -12.80
CA SER A 172 -13.68 0.82 -13.47
C SER A 172 -13.52 2.25 -12.96
N GLU A 173 -12.29 2.66 -12.68
CA GLU A 173 -11.93 4.01 -12.16
C GLU A 173 -12.56 4.39 -10.82
N ALA A 174 -13.38 3.52 -10.20
CA ALA A 174 -13.98 3.82 -8.92
C ALA A 174 -12.98 3.58 -7.78
N GLY A 175 -12.88 4.53 -6.85
CA GLY A 175 -12.01 4.48 -5.68
C GLY A 175 -12.77 4.17 -4.39
N ILE A 176 -12.03 3.69 -3.38
CA ILE A 176 -12.49 3.61 -2.00
C ILE A 176 -11.78 4.71 -1.23
N VAL A 177 -12.51 5.68 -0.70
CA VAL A 177 -11.96 6.86 -0.02
C VAL A 177 -12.35 6.82 1.45
N MET A 178 -11.35 6.95 2.32
CA MET A 178 -11.52 7.18 3.76
C MET A 178 -11.19 8.65 4.02
N GLN A 179 -12.12 9.39 4.62
CA GLN A 179 -11.95 10.82 4.88
C GLN A 179 -12.58 11.27 6.21
N ASN A 180 -12.14 12.43 6.73
CA ASN A 180 -12.67 13.04 7.96
C ASN A 180 -12.79 12.06 9.14
N GLY A 181 -11.76 11.25 9.37
CA GLY A 181 -11.70 10.21 10.39
C GLY A 181 -12.31 8.85 9.99
N GLY A 182 -12.67 8.67 8.72
CA GLY A 182 -13.17 7.40 8.19
C GLY A 182 -12.15 6.28 8.27
N HIS A 183 -12.67 5.06 8.46
CA HIS A 183 -11.83 3.89 8.70
C HIS A 183 -12.27 2.66 7.90
N LEU A 184 -11.29 1.86 7.46
CA LEU A 184 -11.50 0.55 6.86
C LEU A 184 -10.89 -0.55 7.72
N THR A 185 -11.71 -1.47 8.22
CA THR A 185 -11.26 -2.69 8.88
C THR A 185 -11.44 -3.88 7.94
N ALA A 186 -10.35 -4.40 7.40
CA ALA A 186 -10.31 -5.60 6.58
C ALA A 186 -9.29 -6.58 7.15
N VAL A 187 -9.71 -7.31 8.19
CA VAL A 187 -8.89 -8.30 8.90
C VAL A 187 -9.33 -9.70 8.49
N GLY A 188 -8.70 -10.22 7.43
CA GLY A 188 -8.92 -11.57 6.93
C GLY A 188 -8.09 -12.62 7.66
N THR A 189 -8.18 -13.86 7.16
CA THR A 189 -7.33 -14.99 7.61
C THR A 189 -6.54 -15.55 6.43
N PRO A 190 -5.45 -16.31 6.64
CA PRO A 190 -4.75 -16.99 5.55
C PRO A 190 -5.67 -17.92 4.72
N GLU A 191 -6.65 -18.55 5.38
CA GLU A 191 -7.63 -19.44 4.75
C GLU A 191 -8.75 -18.68 4.04
N ASN A 192 -9.17 -17.53 4.59
CA ASN A 192 -10.23 -16.69 4.06
C ASN A 192 -9.74 -15.22 3.99
N PRO A 193 -8.87 -14.90 3.02
CA PRO A 193 -8.38 -13.54 2.84
C PRO A 193 -9.52 -12.64 2.33
N ILE A 194 -9.43 -11.35 2.61
CA ILE A 194 -10.33 -10.35 2.04
C ILE A 194 -9.76 -9.88 0.71
N THR A 195 -10.57 -9.85 -0.34
CA THR A 195 -10.09 -9.49 -1.70
C THR A 195 -10.76 -8.21 -2.19
N PHE A 196 -9.96 -7.29 -2.72
CA PHE A 196 -10.41 -6.12 -3.47
C PHE A 196 -9.97 -6.31 -4.92
N THR A 197 -10.90 -6.29 -5.87
CA THR A 197 -10.58 -6.50 -7.29
C THR A 197 -11.55 -5.80 -8.23
N THR A 198 -11.26 -5.79 -9.52
CA THR A 198 -12.16 -5.24 -10.55
C THR A 198 -13.39 -6.13 -10.72
N VAL A 199 -14.51 -5.60 -11.23
CA VAL A 199 -15.75 -6.38 -11.51
C VAL A 199 -15.48 -7.68 -12.28
N THR A 200 -14.52 -7.65 -13.20
CA THR A 200 -14.13 -8.79 -14.04
C THR A 200 -12.98 -9.63 -13.49
N ASP A 201 -12.37 -9.22 -12.37
CA ASP A 201 -11.11 -9.75 -11.85
C ASP A 201 -9.98 -9.79 -12.91
N THR A 202 -9.88 -8.70 -13.68
CA THR A 202 -8.84 -8.53 -14.71
C THR A 202 -8.20 -7.15 -14.66
N ALA A 203 -7.00 -7.04 -15.22
CA ALA A 203 -6.26 -5.79 -15.35
C ALA A 203 -6.82 -4.81 -16.41
N VAL A 204 -7.79 -5.21 -17.23
CA VAL A 204 -8.35 -4.34 -18.30
C VAL A 204 -9.25 -3.24 -17.71
N ASN A 205 -9.92 -3.52 -16.60
CA ASN A 205 -10.92 -2.64 -15.99
C ASN A 205 -10.47 -2.11 -14.62
N ARG A 206 -9.23 -1.59 -14.55
CA ARG A 206 -8.62 -1.17 -13.29
C ARG A 206 -9.53 -0.23 -12.50
N TRP A 207 -9.55 -0.41 -11.20
CA TRP A 207 -10.24 0.50 -10.27
C TRP A 207 -9.24 1.48 -9.66
N GLY A 208 -9.72 2.57 -9.06
CA GLY A 208 -8.89 3.68 -8.61
C GLY A 208 -7.85 3.28 -7.55
N GLY A 209 -8.23 2.41 -6.62
CA GLY A 209 -7.43 2.09 -5.43
C GLY A 209 -8.11 2.56 -4.15
N ILE A 210 -7.37 2.48 -3.04
CA ILE A 210 -7.81 2.91 -1.71
C ILE A 210 -7.08 4.21 -1.36
N PHE A 211 -7.81 5.23 -0.92
CA PHE A 211 -7.31 6.57 -0.66
C PHE A 211 -7.62 7.00 0.77
N PHE A 212 -6.63 7.54 1.48
CA PHE A 212 -6.78 8.11 2.82
C PHE A 212 -6.60 9.62 2.76
N TRP A 213 -7.69 10.36 2.98
CA TRP A 213 -7.80 11.82 2.94
C TRP A 213 -8.29 12.30 4.31
N ASP A 214 -7.40 12.24 5.31
CA ASP A 214 -7.75 12.26 6.73
C ASP A 214 -8.53 10.98 7.11
N GLY A 215 -7.99 9.82 6.74
CA GLY A 215 -8.57 8.52 7.03
C GLY A 215 -7.52 7.46 7.33
N SER A 216 -7.95 6.24 7.67
CA SER A 216 -7.02 5.14 7.97
C SER A 216 -7.59 3.78 7.61
N ALA A 217 -6.75 2.74 7.63
CA ALA A 217 -7.20 1.36 7.46
C ALA A 217 -6.38 0.35 8.24
N GLU A 218 -7.01 -0.76 8.60
CA GLU A 218 -6.37 -2.00 9.02
C GLU A 218 -6.59 -3.08 7.95
N LEU A 219 -5.54 -3.38 7.18
CA LEU A 219 -5.53 -4.33 6.08
C LEU A 219 -4.64 -5.53 6.42
N VAL A 220 -5.24 -6.60 6.94
CA VAL A 220 -4.51 -7.79 7.40
C VAL A 220 -5.01 -9.03 6.65
N ASN A 221 -4.09 -9.82 6.07
CA ASN A 221 -4.43 -10.96 5.18
C ASN A 221 -5.37 -10.54 4.04
N THR A 222 -5.04 -9.44 3.36
CA THR A 222 -5.82 -8.92 2.23
C THR A 222 -5.15 -9.19 0.89
N ARG A 223 -5.93 -9.14 -0.17
CA ARG A 223 -5.47 -9.16 -1.57
C ARG A 223 -6.02 -7.96 -2.31
N ILE A 224 -5.16 -7.03 -2.69
CA ILE A 224 -5.51 -5.86 -3.50
C ILE A 224 -5.05 -6.14 -4.92
N ARG A 225 -6.01 -6.34 -5.83
CA ARG A 225 -5.76 -6.80 -7.19
C ARG A 225 -6.20 -5.74 -8.20
N PHE A 226 -5.37 -5.52 -9.21
CA PHE A 226 -5.71 -4.72 -10.39
C PHE A 226 -6.21 -3.29 -10.09
N ALA A 227 -5.73 -2.70 -8.98
CA ALA A 227 -5.95 -1.31 -8.64
C ALA A 227 -5.07 -0.36 -9.48
N GLY A 228 -5.07 0.94 -9.16
CA GLY A 228 -4.22 1.93 -9.79
C GLY A 228 -4.68 2.30 -11.21
N ALA A 229 -5.95 2.64 -11.39
CA ALA A 229 -6.39 3.43 -12.54
C ALA A 229 -5.94 4.90 -12.38
N ASP A 230 -5.66 5.58 -13.48
CA ASP A 230 -5.43 7.02 -13.44
C ASP A 230 -6.77 7.74 -13.24
N VAL A 231 -7.00 8.22 -12.02
CA VAL A 231 -8.21 8.92 -11.60
C VAL A 231 -7.92 10.39 -11.24
N GLY A 232 -6.85 10.96 -11.81
CA GLY A 232 -6.47 12.36 -11.60
C GLY A 232 -5.73 12.65 -10.29
N GLN A 233 -5.12 11.62 -9.70
CA GLN A 233 -4.32 11.75 -8.48
C GLN A 233 -2.87 12.15 -8.79
N GLN A 234 -2.15 12.66 -7.78
CA GLN A 234 -0.73 13.02 -7.91
C GLN A 234 0.15 11.83 -8.30
N ALA A 235 -0.24 10.62 -7.88
CA ALA A 235 0.39 9.37 -8.27
C ALA A 235 -0.66 8.27 -8.46
N VAL A 236 -0.44 7.46 -9.49
CA VAL A 236 -1.22 6.23 -9.72
C VAL A 236 -0.71 5.16 -8.75
N SER A 237 -1.52 4.73 -7.80
CA SER A 237 -1.16 3.71 -6.82
C SER A 237 -2.33 2.79 -6.47
N ALA A 238 -2.05 1.62 -5.89
CA ALA A 238 -3.11 0.76 -5.34
C ALA A 238 -3.63 1.27 -3.99
N LEU A 239 -2.73 1.81 -3.17
CA LEU A 239 -3.01 2.48 -1.90
C LEU A 239 -2.38 3.87 -1.92
N HIS A 240 -3.12 4.89 -1.49
CA HIS A 240 -2.63 6.26 -1.36
C HIS A 240 -2.90 6.79 0.04
N VAL A 241 -1.84 7.17 0.74
CA VAL A 241 -1.88 7.75 2.07
C VAL A 241 -1.56 9.25 1.93
N TYR A 242 -2.61 10.08 1.81
CA TYR A 242 -2.44 11.53 1.84
C TYR A 242 -2.31 11.98 3.28
N GLU A 243 -3.39 11.82 4.05
CA GLU A 243 -3.44 12.27 5.43
C GLU A 243 -4.08 11.19 6.31
N VAL A 244 -3.51 10.99 7.49
CA VAL A 244 -3.98 10.05 8.52
C VAL A 244 -4.27 10.82 9.81
N PRO A 245 -5.45 10.64 10.44
CA PRO A 245 -5.81 11.37 11.64
C PRO A 245 -4.78 11.20 12.76
N ASP A 246 -4.52 12.28 13.50
CA ASP A 246 -3.59 12.30 14.64
C ASP A 246 -3.81 11.12 15.59
N GLY A 247 -2.75 10.36 15.87
CA GLY A 247 -2.77 9.23 16.78
C GLY A 247 -3.39 7.94 16.21
N GLN A 248 -3.75 7.93 14.92
CA GLN A 248 -4.08 6.71 14.19
C GLN A 248 -2.92 6.21 13.34
N GLU A 249 -2.97 4.93 12.99
CA GLU A 249 -2.05 4.28 12.07
C GLU A 249 -2.83 3.58 10.95
N SER A 250 -2.25 3.56 9.76
CA SER A 250 -2.66 2.71 8.66
C SER A 250 -1.78 1.47 8.61
N ILE A 251 -2.40 0.30 8.67
CA ILE A 251 -1.74 -0.99 8.83
C ILE A 251 -1.95 -1.81 7.56
N LEU A 252 -0.86 -2.31 6.97
CA LEU A 252 -0.89 -3.31 5.92
C LEU A 252 0.02 -4.47 6.33
N GLU A 253 -0.59 -5.63 6.62
CA GLU A 253 0.15 -6.79 7.12
C GLU A 253 -0.28 -8.10 6.48
N ASN A 254 0.68 -8.99 6.24
CA ASN A 254 0.46 -10.32 5.67
C ASN A 254 -0.39 -10.27 4.39
N SER A 255 -0.27 -9.18 3.62
CA SER A 255 -1.18 -8.85 2.53
C SER A 255 -0.45 -8.85 1.19
N VAL A 256 -1.21 -9.01 0.11
CA VAL A 256 -0.68 -9.04 -1.26
C VAL A 256 -1.25 -7.88 -2.06
N ILE A 257 -0.39 -7.07 -2.69
CA ILE A 257 -0.80 -6.15 -3.75
C ILE A 257 -0.27 -6.67 -5.07
N GLU A 258 -1.18 -6.94 -6.02
CA GLU A 258 -0.80 -7.54 -7.30
C GLU A 258 -1.47 -6.90 -8.52
N GLY A 259 -0.68 -6.85 -9.58
CA GLY A 259 -1.15 -6.43 -10.88
C GLY A 259 -1.57 -4.96 -10.95
N SER A 260 -1.22 -4.07 -10.01
CA SER A 260 -1.55 -2.63 -9.98
C SER A 260 -1.02 -1.87 -11.21
N GLY A 261 -1.71 -0.79 -11.59
CA GLY A 261 -1.41 0.04 -12.76
C GLY A 261 -0.32 1.07 -12.53
N GLY A 262 0.12 1.26 -11.28
CA GLY A 262 1.21 2.16 -10.91
C GLY A 262 1.99 1.64 -9.70
N TYR A 263 2.28 2.52 -8.76
CA TYR A 263 2.93 2.18 -7.49
C TYR A 263 2.06 1.23 -6.66
N VAL A 264 2.67 0.47 -5.77
CA VAL A 264 1.92 -0.35 -4.81
C VAL A 264 1.34 0.52 -3.71
N ILE A 265 2.11 1.51 -3.24
CA ILE A 265 1.69 2.49 -2.25
C ILE A 265 2.29 3.84 -2.65
N ALA A 266 1.53 4.91 -2.49
CA ALA A 266 2.02 6.28 -2.48
C ALA A 266 1.72 6.86 -1.09
N VAL A 267 2.70 7.48 -0.44
CA VAL A 267 2.55 8.05 0.91
C VAL A 267 3.25 9.39 0.99
N GLU A 268 2.56 10.37 1.56
CA GLU A 268 3.14 11.66 1.89
C GLU A 268 4.14 11.52 3.05
N VAL A 269 5.29 12.19 2.91
CA VAL A 269 6.45 12.00 3.80
C VAL A 269 6.15 12.32 5.26
N ASP A 270 5.29 13.29 5.53
CA ASP A 270 4.83 13.66 6.86
C ASP A 270 3.99 12.53 7.50
N ASN A 271 3.17 11.84 6.72
CA ASN A 271 2.31 10.72 7.14
C ASN A 271 3.03 9.36 7.19
N LEU A 272 4.29 9.30 6.73
CA LEU A 272 5.07 8.06 6.67
C LEU A 272 5.22 7.35 8.03
N HIS A 273 5.23 8.11 9.12
CA HIS A 273 5.34 7.58 10.48
C HIS A 273 4.08 6.84 10.95
N GLN A 274 2.95 7.04 10.29
CA GLN A 274 1.66 6.39 10.58
C GLN A 274 1.39 5.20 9.67
N LEU A 275 2.32 4.82 8.80
CA LEU A 275 2.19 3.65 7.92
C LEU A 275 2.99 2.45 8.48
N ARG A 276 2.28 1.41 8.91
CA ARG A 276 2.88 0.16 9.37
C ARG A 276 2.82 -0.91 8.28
N LEU A 277 3.98 -1.43 7.91
CA LEU A 277 4.14 -2.46 6.88
C LEU A 277 4.80 -3.71 7.47
N GLN A 278 4.17 -4.88 7.31
CA GLN A 278 4.76 -6.14 7.78
C GLN A 278 4.40 -7.34 6.88
N ASN A 279 5.41 -8.10 6.45
CA ASN A 279 5.22 -9.38 5.74
C ASN A 279 4.29 -9.30 4.52
N ASN A 280 4.36 -8.21 3.76
CA ASN A 280 3.58 -8.01 2.55
C ASN A 280 4.32 -8.55 1.32
N GLN A 281 3.54 -8.87 0.30
CA GLN A 281 4.06 -9.33 -0.99
C GLN A 281 3.57 -8.45 -2.14
N PHE A 282 4.50 -8.04 -3.01
CA PHE A 282 4.21 -7.21 -4.18
C PHE A 282 4.51 -7.97 -5.48
N ILE A 283 3.51 -8.18 -6.33
CA ILE A 283 3.58 -9.11 -7.46
C ILE A 283 3.08 -8.46 -8.75
N ASN A 284 3.91 -8.44 -9.80
CA ASN A 284 3.51 -8.02 -11.15
C ASN A 284 2.79 -6.65 -11.21
N ASN A 285 3.09 -5.73 -10.28
CA ASN A 285 2.60 -4.36 -10.36
C ASN A 285 3.43 -3.59 -11.39
N ALA A 286 2.85 -2.55 -12.00
CA ALA A 286 3.57 -1.68 -12.92
C ALA A 286 4.84 -1.11 -12.26
N MET A 287 4.73 -0.75 -10.97
CA MET A 287 5.85 -0.42 -10.11
C MET A 287 5.68 -1.15 -8.78
N ASN A 288 6.53 -2.15 -8.51
CA ASN A 288 6.67 -2.75 -7.18
C ASN A 288 7.44 -1.80 -6.24
N ARG A 289 7.03 -0.54 -6.19
CA ARG A 289 7.72 0.53 -5.46
C ARG A 289 6.73 1.27 -4.58
N ILE A 290 7.21 1.71 -3.42
CA ILE A 290 6.47 2.61 -2.54
C ILE A 290 6.98 4.01 -2.82
N LEU A 291 6.12 4.88 -3.34
CA LEU A 291 6.46 6.27 -3.62
C LEU A 291 6.35 7.10 -2.33
N LEU A 292 7.40 7.83 -2.00
CA LEU A 292 7.45 8.83 -0.94
C LEU A 292 7.39 10.21 -1.60
N LEU A 293 6.25 10.90 -1.45
CA LEU A 293 5.96 12.17 -2.11
C LEU A 293 5.87 13.33 -1.09
N PRO A 294 6.07 14.59 -1.51
CA PRO A 294 5.73 15.73 -0.68
C PRO A 294 4.22 15.80 -0.46
N ASP A 295 3.84 16.40 0.67
CA ASP A 295 2.47 16.85 0.96
C ASP A 295 1.93 17.72 -0.19
N ILE A 296 0.70 17.41 -0.61
CA ILE A 296 -0.05 18.07 -1.68
C ILE A 296 -0.20 19.60 -1.47
N ASP A 297 -0.18 20.07 -0.22
CA ASP A 297 -0.25 21.48 0.15
C ASP A 297 1.12 22.20 0.10
N GLY A 298 2.17 21.51 -0.38
CA GLY A 298 3.49 22.07 -0.64
C GLY A 298 4.50 21.79 0.47
N GLY A 299 4.47 20.59 1.05
CA GLY A 299 5.39 20.17 2.10
C GLY A 299 6.86 20.19 1.68
N ASP A 300 7.74 20.41 2.65
CA ASP A 300 9.19 20.49 2.46
C ASP A 300 9.92 19.14 2.61
N GLY A 301 9.15 18.04 2.55
CA GLY A 301 9.65 16.66 2.59
C GLY A 301 10.24 16.28 3.94
N ARG A 302 9.61 16.69 5.06
CA ARG A 302 10.09 16.41 6.42
C ARG A 302 9.23 15.37 7.12
N LEU A 303 9.87 14.45 7.85
CA LEU A 303 9.16 13.56 8.76
C LEU A 303 8.44 14.34 9.86
N ALA A 304 7.17 14.01 10.10
CA ALA A 304 6.41 14.49 11.27
C ALA A 304 6.56 13.58 12.50
N GLY A 305 6.99 12.33 12.30
CA GLY A 305 7.30 11.34 13.35
C GLY A 305 8.41 10.39 12.93
N SER A 306 8.87 9.54 13.86
CA SER A 306 9.86 8.51 13.51
C SER A 306 9.22 7.43 12.64
N ALA A 307 9.90 7.02 11.58
CA ALA A 307 9.35 6.13 10.56
C ALA A 307 10.24 4.91 10.33
N ASN A 308 9.63 3.81 9.87
CA ASN A 308 10.31 2.55 9.56
C ASN A 308 10.00 2.09 8.14
N LEU A 309 11.06 1.78 7.38
CA LEU A 309 11.03 1.31 6.00
C LEU A 309 11.57 -0.12 5.94
N PRO A 310 10.75 -1.14 6.24
CA PRO A 310 11.19 -2.54 6.25
C PRO A 310 11.36 -3.13 4.85
N GLY A 311 12.29 -4.09 4.68
CA GLY A 311 12.30 -4.93 3.49
C GLY A 311 11.00 -5.75 3.38
N GLN A 312 10.48 -5.90 2.16
CA GLN A 312 9.24 -6.63 1.88
C GLN A 312 9.45 -7.57 0.69
N GLN A 313 8.68 -8.66 0.63
CA GLN A 313 8.86 -9.62 -0.46
C GLN A 313 8.35 -9.04 -1.78
N GLY A 314 9.22 -8.98 -2.79
CA GLY A 314 8.88 -8.45 -4.11
C GLY A 314 8.80 -6.94 -4.20
N LEU A 315 9.06 -6.20 -3.11
CA LEU A 315 9.28 -4.76 -3.16
C LEU A 315 10.64 -4.48 -3.80
N GLU A 316 10.64 -3.64 -4.82
CA GLU A 316 11.84 -3.17 -5.50
C GLU A 316 12.50 -2.04 -4.72
N SER A 317 11.71 -1.03 -4.29
CA SER A 317 12.25 0.11 -3.56
C SER A 317 11.20 0.97 -2.86
N TYR A 318 11.70 1.79 -1.93
CA TYR A 318 11.11 3.06 -1.53
C TYR A 318 11.69 4.16 -2.43
N GLU A 319 10.86 4.81 -3.23
CA GLU A 319 11.27 5.82 -4.21
C GLU A 319 10.98 7.23 -3.68
N LEU A 320 12.00 8.08 -3.58
CA LEU A 320 11.88 9.46 -3.15
C LEU A 320 11.57 10.38 -4.34
N LEU A 321 10.48 11.14 -4.24
CA LEU A 321 10.17 12.24 -5.14
C LEU A 321 10.74 13.57 -4.62
N ALA A 322 10.96 14.53 -5.50
CA ALA A 322 11.34 15.89 -5.11
C ALA A 322 10.29 16.49 -4.15
N PRO A 323 10.70 17.17 -3.06
CA PRO A 323 12.05 17.68 -2.77
C PRO A 323 13.00 16.69 -2.07
N GLY A 324 12.56 15.45 -1.82
CA GLY A 324 13.29 14.42 -1.09
C GLY A 324 12.75 14.22 0.33
N LEU A 325 13.57 13.62 1.18
CA LEU A 325 13.21 13.28 2.56
C LEU A 325 14.21 13.90 3.53
N ALA A 326 13.71 14.58 4.56
CA ALA A 326 14.49 15.16 5.63
C ALA A 326 14.09 14.55 6.97
N VAL A 327 15.09 14.16 7.77
CA VAL A 327 14.93 13.58 9.12
C VAL A 327 15.29 14.67 10.16
N PRO A 328 14.29 15.30 10.80
CA PRO A 328 14.51 16.38 11.76
C PRO A 328 15.10 15.92 13.11
N THR A 329 15.57 16.87 13.91
CA THR A 329 15.93 16.64 15.32
C THR A 329 14.84 15.91 16.09
N GLY A 330 15.23 14.87 16.82
CA GLY A 330 14.33 14.05 17.63
C GLY A 330 13.63 12.93 16.86
N MET A 331 13.76 12.88 15.53
CA MET A 331 13.18 11.84 14.69
C MET A 331 14.22 10.81 14.27
N THR A 332 13.73 9.58 14.08
CA THR A 332 14.51 8.46 13.55
C THR A 332 13.87 7.97 12.25
N LEU A 333 14.69 7.80 11.21
CA LEU A 333 14.35 7.00 10.04
C LEU A 333 15.07 5.67 10.15
N THR A 334 14.30 4.58 10.26
CA THR A 334 14.84 3.21 10.22
C THR A 334 14.64 2.65 8.83
N VAL A 335 15.71 2.15 8.21
CA VAL A 335 15.67 1.42 6.94
C VAL A 335 16.10 0.00 7.23
N GLY A 336 15.13 -0.92 7.20
CA GLY A 336 15.29 -2.29 7.67
C GLY A 336 16.00 -3.19 6.66
N SER A 337 16.52 -4.32 7.14
CA SER A 337 17.20 -5.33 6.32
C SER A 337 16.42 -5.69 5.04
N GLY A 338 17.13 -5.69 3.91
CA GLY A 338 16.60 -6.00 2.58
C GLY A 338 15.81 -4.86 1.93
N ALA A 339 15.64 -3.72 2.60
CA ALA A 339 15.04 -2.55 1.98
C ALA A 339 16.03 -1.84 1.03
N THR A 340 15.48 -1.34 -0.07
CA THR A 340 16.19 -0.48 -1.00
C THR A 340 15.51 0.88 -1.04
N MET A 341 16.28 1.95 -0.92
CA MET A 341 15.84 3.32 -1.17
C MET A 341 16.43 3.82 -2.48
N MET A 342 15.60 4.48 -3.29
CA MET A 342 15.98 5.05 -4.56
C MET A 342 15.57 6.52 -4.65
N SER A 343 16.35 7.34 -5.36
CA SER A 343 15.94 8.68 -5.72
C SER A 343 16.37 9.05 -7.14
N GLY A 344 15.68 10.05 -7.70
CA GLY A 344 16.05 10.66 -8.97
C GLY A 344 17.15 11.72 -8.82
N SER A 345 17.62 12.23 -9.95
CA SER A 345 18.62 13.29 -10.02
C SER A 345 18.17 14.53 -9.23
N GLY A 346 19.05 15.04 -8.36
CA GLY A 346 18.79 16.22 -7.54
C GLY A 346 17.93 15.96 -6.29
N VAL A 347 17.41 14.74 -6.11
CA VAL A 347 16.61 14.33 -4.95
C VAL A 347 17.48 13.48 -4.02
N GLY A 348 17.36 13.69 -2.71
CA GLY A 348 18.14 12.93 -1.73
C GLY A 348 17.47 12.81 -0.37
N LEU A 349 18.10 11.98 0.46
CA LEU A 349 17.79 11.84 1.89
C LEU A 349 18.73 12.75 2.69
N ARG A 350 18.15 13.60 3.55
CA ARG A 350 18.86 14.58 4.37
C ARG A 350 18.66 14.32 5.85
N ILE A 351 19.74 14.19 6.61
CA ILE A 351 19.69 14.13 8.07
C ILE A 351 19.91 15.53 8.63
N ALA A 352 18.86 16.09 9.23
CA ALA A 352 18.78 17.48 9.67
C ALA A 352 18.59 17.54 11.20
N GLY A 353 19.51 16.92 11.93
CA GLY A 353 19.53 16.83 13.39
C GLY A 353 18.99 15.52 13.95
N GLY A 354 18.38 14.67 13.12
CA GLY A 354 17.80 13.38 13.52
C GLY A 354 18.77 12.19 13.50
N HIS A 355 18.19 10.99 13.42
CA HIS A 355 18.91 9.72 13.34
C HIS A 355 18.53 8.93 12.09
N LEU A 356 19.53 8.40 11.37
CA LEU A 356 19.35 7.36 10.35
C LEU A 356 19.87 6.02 10.89
N GLU A 357 19.01 5.01 10.92
CA GLU A 357 19.37 3.64 11.26
C GLU A 357 19.22 2.74 10.03
N ALA A 358 20.33 2.39 9.38
CA ALA A 358 20.37 1.51 8.22
C ALA A 358 21.12 0.21 8.57
N VAL A 359 20.40 -0.75 9.15
CA VAL A 359 20.96 -2.01 9.65
C VAL A 359 20.37 -3.19 8.88
N GLY A 360 21.20 -3.75 8.00
CA GLY A 360 20.90 -4.92 7.20
C GLY A 360 21.50 -6.20 7.76
N THR A 361 21.55 -7.22 6.90
CA THR A 361 22.29 -8.45 7.15
C THR A 361 23.11 -8.80 5.92
N GLN A 362 24.09 -9.69 6.05
CA GLN A 362 24.89 -10.16 4.90
C GLN A 362 24.03 -10.69 3.73
N ASN A 363 22.89 -11.31 4.03
CA ASN A 363 22.00 -11.89 3.02
C ASN A 363 20.89 -10.94 2.55
N ALA A 364 20.71 -9.82 3.24
CA ALA A 364 19.69 -8.82 2.96
C ALA A 364 20.22 -7.44 3.39
N PRO A 365 21.19 -6.88 2.66
CA PRO A 365 21.74 -5.58 2.97
C PRO A 365 20.69 -4.48 2.76
N VAL A 366 20.87 -3.35 3.43
CA VAL A 366 20.14 -2.11 3.11
C VAL A 366 20.81 -1.47 1.89
N GLN A 367 20.05 -1.02 0.90
CA GLN A 367 20.62 -0.42 -0.31
C GLN A 367 20.12 1.01 -0.52
N PHE A 368 21.03 1.90 -0.94
CA PHE A 368 20.73 3.26 -1.36
C PHE A 368 21.34 3.51 -2.75
N THR A 369 20.51 3.87 -3.73
CA THR A 369 20.94 4.01 -5.12
C THR A 369 20.07 4.99 -5.92
N SER A 370 20.38 5.21 -7.20
CA SER A 370 19.53 5.92 -8.15
C SER A 370 18.38 5.04 -8.65
N VAL A 371 17.31 5.66 -9.16
CA VAL A 371 16.21 4.92 -9.82
C VAL A 371 16.68 4.08 -11.02
N ALA A 372 17.70 4.54 -11.75
CA ALA A 372 18.25 3.82 -12.90
C ALA A 372 19.31 2.77 -12.51
N ASP A 373 19.88 2.88 -11.30
CA ASP A 373 20.81 1.94 -10.68
C ASP A 373 21.96 1.46 -11.61
N SER A 374 22.45 2.34 -12.48
CA SER A 374 23.38 1.92 -13.54
C SER A 374 24.42 2.96 -13.93
N GLY A 375 24.19 4.25 -13.67
CA GLY A 375 25.11 5.33 -14.02
C GLY A 375 25.65 6.06 -12.80
N LEU A 376 26.90 6.52 -12.90
CA LEU A 376 27.52 7.34 -11.85
C LEU A 376 26.85 8.71 -11.77
N GLY A 377 26.56 9.22 -10.56
CA GLY A 377 26.07 10.58 -10.37
C GLY A 377 24.60 10.78 -10.71
N GLU A 378 23.81 9.71 -10.77
CA GLU A 378 22.40 9.76 -11.15
C GLU A 378 21.47 10.28 -10.04
N TRP A 379 22.01 10.46 -8.83
CA TRP A 379 21.31 11.04 -7.69
C TRP A 379 22.28 11.78 -6.75
N SER A 380 21.74 12.56 -5.81
CA SER A 380 22.53 13.46 -4.95
C SER A 380 23.31 12.75 -3.83
N GLY A 381 23.14 11.45 -3.63
CA GLY A 381 23.65 10.74 -2.47
C GLY A 381 22.95 11.11 -1.16
N LEU A 382 23.48 10.61 -0.05
CA LEU A 382 22.98 10.87 1.30
C LEU A 382 23.60 12.13 1.88
N GLN A 383 22.77 13.07 2.30
CA GLN A 383 23.16 14.37 2.85
C GLN A 383 23.10 14.32 4.38
N LEU A 384 24.20 13.91 5.01
CA LEU A 384 24.33 13.76 6.45
C LEU A 384 24.78 15.10 7.07
N GLY A 385 23.81 15.97 7.34
CA GLY A 385 24.06 17.31 7.88
C GLY A 385 24.45 17.30 9.36
N GLU A 386 23.45 17.24 10.23
CA GLU A 386 23.60 17.18 11.69
C GLU A 386 22.87 15.95 12.24
N GLY A 387 23.24 15.46 13.42
CA GLY A 387 22.61 14.32 14.06
C GLY A 387 23.49 13.07 14.02
N THR A 388 22.90 11.89 13.78
CA THR A 388 23.61 10.61 13.79
C THR A 388 23.19 9.71 12.64
N ALA A 389 24.10 8.86 12.16
CA ALA A 389 23.79 7.82 11.17
C ALA A 389 24.55 6.53 11.49
N VAL A 390 23.86 5.40 11.39
CA VAL A 390 24.45 4.06 11.53
C VAL A 390 24.19 3.29 10.25
N PHE A 391 25.26 2.71 9.71
CA PHE A 391 25.24 1.80 8.58
C PHE A 391 25.90 0.49 9.03
N ASP A 392 25.15 -0.61 9.00
CA ASP A 392 25.67 -1.96 9.24
C ASP A 392 25.07 -2.88 8.18
N HIS A 393 25.90 -3.54 7.35
CA HIS A 393 25.45 -4.27 6.16
C HIS A 393 24.59 -3.40 5.22
N ALA A 394 25.09 -2.21 4.90
CA ALA A 394 24.48 -1.30 3.94
C ALA A 394 25.33 -1.16 2.67
N GLU A 395 24.72 -0.77 1.57
CA GLU A 395 25.36 -0.47 0.29
C GLU A 395 24.86 0.89 -0.20
N VAL A 396 25.79 1.80 -0.53
CA VAL A 396 25.47 3.10 -1.13
C VAL A 396 26.25 3.27 -2.42
N ARG A 397 25.54 3.52 -3.53
CA ARG A 397 26.15 3.58 -4.86
C ARG A 397 25.51 4.57 -5.81
N PHE A 398 26.21 4.88 -6.90
CA PHE A 398 25.73 5.67 -8.03
C PHE A 398 25.37 7.14 -7.73
N GLY A 399 25.72 7.65 -6.55
CA GLY A 399 25.55 9.05 -6.18
C GLY A 399 26.58 9.97 -6.84
N VAL A 400 26.38 11.28 -6.71
CA VAL A 400 27.43 12.26 -7.02
C VAL A 400 28.58 12.08 -6.04
N ASP A 401 28.35 12.44 -4.77
CA ASP A 401 29.07 11.87 -3.65
C ASP A 401 28.10 10.91 -2.96
N ASN A 402 28.47 9.66 -2.68
CA ASN A 402 27.52 8.71 -2.09
C ASN A 402 27.11 9.15 -0.67
N LEU A 403 28.07 9.60 0.14
CA LEU A 403 27.84 10.18 1.46
C LEU A 403 28.48 11.56 1.56
N VAL A 404 27.70 12.57 1.95
CA VAL A 404 28.20 13.91 2.31
C VAL A 404 27.97 14.14 3.80
N VAL A 405 29.04 14.30 4.58
CA VAL A 405 29.00 14.43 6.05
C VAL A 405 29.38 15.85 6.45
N SER A 406 28.49 16.56 7.14
CA SER A 406 28.64 17.97 7.51
C SER A 406 28.37 18.26 9.00
N GLY A 407 28.77 17.34 9.89
CA GLY A 407 28.56 17.46 11.33
C GLY A 407 27.83 16.28 11.97
N THR A 408 27.28 15.36 11.18
CA THR A 408 26.69 14.10 11.64
C THR A 408 27.76 13.15 12.20
N ALA A 409 27.47 12.51 13.34
CA ALA A 409 28.27 11.38 13.82
C ALA A 409 27.86 10.10 13.07
N VAL A 410 28.82 9.44 12.42
CA VAL A 410 28.57 8.30 11.54
C VAL A 410 29.37 7.08 12.00
N SER A 411 28.69 5.95 12.11
CA SER A 411 29.29 4.62 12.25
C SER A 411 28.97 3.80 11.01
N LEU A 412 29.99 3.42 10.24
CA LEU A 412 29.85 2.60 9.04
C LEU A 412 30.62 1.28 9.23
N GLN A 413 29.88 0.16 9.26
CA GLN A 413 30.42 -1.18 9.52
C GLN A 413 29.87 -2.20 8.52
N ASN A 414 30.66 -3.21 8.15
CA ASN A 414 30.22 -4.32 7.27
C ASN A 414 29.52 -3.85 5.98
N SER A 415 29.86 -2.67 5.48
CA SER A 415 29.09 -1.95 4.46
C SER A 415 29.94 -1.65 3.23
N GLN A 416 29.29 -1.27 2.13
CA GLN A 416 29.94 -0.98 0.86
C GLN A 416 29.59 0.42 0.36
N ILE A 417 30.60 1.19 -0.05
CA ILE A 417 30.45 2.50 -0.68
C ILE A 417 31.23 2.51 -1.98
N HIS A 418 30.54 2.59 -3.11
CA HIS A 418 31.20 2.46 -4.41
C HIS A 418 30.45 3.16 -5.53
N SER A 419 31.09 3.27 -6.70
CA SER A 419 30.45 3.79 -7.91
C SER A 419 29.86 5.20 -7.77
N ALA A 420 30.47 6.07 -6.94
CA ALA A 420 30.17 7.50 -6.99
C ALA A 420 30.78 8.14 -8.25
N SER A 421 30.15 9.19 -8.81
CA SER A 421 30.79 9.97 -9.89
C SER A 421 31.91 10.89 -9.39
N SER A 422 31.81 11.31 -8.13
CA SER A 422 32.80 12.07 -7.36
C SER A 422 33.31 11.17 -6.22
N ASN A 423 33.22 11.58 -4.95
CA ASN A 423 33.81 10.84 -3.85
C ASN A 423 32.84 9.78 -3.33
N GLY A 424 33.36 8.64 -2.87
CA GLY A 424 32.55 7.69 -2.10
C GLY A 424 32.01 8.38 -0.84
N ILE A 425 32.90 9.03 -0.10
CA ILE A 425 32.56 9.76 1.13
C ILE A 425 33.26 11.11 1.12
N LEU A 426 32.49 12.18 1.26
CA LEU A 426 32.97 13.54 1.49
C LEU A 426 32.67 13.95 2.94
N VAL A 427 33.72 14.17 3.74
CA VAL A 427 33.59 14.76 5.09
C VAL A 427 33.99 16.23 5.00
N ASN A 428 32.99 17.11 5.08
CA ASN A 428 33.18 18.55 4.96
C ASN A 428 33.91 19.14 6.19
N SER A 429 34.45 20.35 6.01
CA SER A 429 35.14 21.10 7.06
C SER A 429 34.24 21.57 8.22
N ASN A 430 32.92 21.38 8.11
CA ASN A 430 31.94 21.83 9.09
C ASN A 430 31.78 20.82 10.24
N GLY A 431 31.71 21.33 11.47
CA GLY A 431 31.52 20.51 12.67
C GLY A 431 32.76 19.72 13.11
N THR A 432 32.59 18.85 14.11
CA THR A 432 33.60 17.90 14.58
C THR A 432 33.01 16.49 14.51
N PRO A 433 32.92 15.90 13.31
CA PRO A 433 32.22 14.63 13.13
C PRO A 433 32.99 13.51 13.83
N ALA A 434 32.28 12.73 14.66
CA ALA A 434 32.76 11.41 15.05
C ALA A 434 32.44 10.47 13.89
N PHE A 435 33.43 10.18 13.04
CA PHE A 435 33.25 9.39 11.83
C PHE A 435 34.17 8.17 11.84
N THR A 436 33.58 6.98 11.81
CA THR A 436 34.30 5.70 11.82
C THR A 436 33.83 4.80 10.69
N ILE A 437 34.78 4.22 9.97
CA ILE A 437 34.58 3.13 9.02
C ILE A 437 35.37 1.92 9.51
N ALA A 438 34.73 0.74 9.57
CA ALA A 438 35.43 -0.51 9.85
C ALA A 438 34.79 -1.70 9.12
N ASN A 439 35.58 -2.72 8.82
CA ASN A 439 35.15 -3.97 8.17
C ASN A 439 34.32 -3.72 6.91
N SER A 440 34.68 -2.70 6.13
CA SER A 440 33.85 -2.17 5.05
C SER A 440 34.65 -2.01 3.76
N CYS A 441 33.95 -1.79 2.66
CA CYS A 441 34.49 -1.67 1.33
C CYS A 441 34.27 -0.27 0.78
N VAL A 442 35.34 0.36 0.28
CA VAL A 442 35.28 1.64 -0.42
C VAL A 442 36.07 1.52 -1.72
N PHE A 443 35.40 1.47 -2.86
CA PHE A 443 36.05 1.14 -4.14
C PHE A 443 35.31 1.72 -5.35
N ASN A 444 35.98 1.81 -6.51
CA ASN A 444 35.37 2.20 -7.79
C ASN A 444 34.66 3.57 -7.76
N ASN A 445 35.13 4.51 -6.96
CA ASN A 445 34.61 5.88 -6.95
C ASN A 445 35.38 6.76 -7.95
N GLY A 446 34.70 7.65 -8.68
CA GLY A 446 35.32 8.49 -9.70
C GLY A 446 36.32 9.52 -9.15
N GLY A 447 36.17 9.89 -7.88
CA GLY A 447 37.03 10.78 -7.10
C GLY A 447 37.85 10.03 -6.04
N ALA A 448 37.85 10.54 -4.81
CA ALA A 448 38.43 9.81 -3.69
C ALA A 448 37.45 8.77 -3.15
N GLY A 449 37.94 7.64 -2.64
CA GLY A 449 37.10 6.75 -1.83
C GLY A 449 36.59 7.49 -0.60
N VAL A 450 37.51 8.15 0.10
CA VAL A 450 37.20 9.04 1.23
C VAL A 450 38.00 10.34 1.11
N ARG A 451 37.30 11.47 1.15
CA ARG A 451 37.87 12.82 1.22
C ARG A 451 37.49 13.47 2.54
N ASN A 452 38.45 13.58 3.45
CA ASN A 452 38.28 14.31 4.70
C ASN A 452 38.86 15.73 4.59
N GLU A 453 37.98 16.72 4.48
CA GLU A 453 38.32 18.14 4.50
C GLU A 453 38.25 18.74 5.91
N ASN A 454 37.84 17.94 6.90
CA ASN A 454 37.83 18.34 8.30
C ASN A 454 39.22 18.22 8.92
N ALA A 455 39.52 19.09 9.89
CA ALA A 455 40.76 19.00 10.67
C ALA A 455 40.77 17.77 11.62
N THR A 456 39.57 17.31 12.01
CA THR A 456 39.39 16.14 12.88
C THR A 456 39.81 14.87 12.15
N GLN A 457 40.61 14.04 12.82
CA GLN A 457 41.02 12.74 12.29
C GLN A 457 39.84 11.77 12.30
N ILE A 458 39.59 11.12 11.16
CA ILE A 458 38.63 10.01 11.06
C ILE A 458 39.33 8.67 11.23
N ASP A 459 38.58 7.65 11.66
CA ASP A 459 39.08 6.27 11.74
C ASP A 459 38.54 5.46 10.57
N ALA A 460 39.42 5.05 9.65
CA ALA A 460 39.13 4.27 8.44
C ALA A 460 40.02 3.02 8.36
N ARG A 461 40.32 2.41 9.52
CA ARG A 461 41.06 1.14 9.60
C ARG A 461 40.15 -0.04 9.29
N ASN A 462 40.74 -1.15 8.86
CA ASN A 462 40.03 -2.35 8.42
C ASN A 462 39.06 -2.07 7.27
N VAL A 463 39.49 -1.27 6.30
CA VAL A 463 38.75 -0.97 5.08
C VAL A 463 39.44 -1.60 3.88
N TRP A 464 38.67 -2.21 2.97
CA TRP A 464 39.12 -2.63 1.66
C TRP A 464 38.96 -1.46 0.70
N TRP A 465 40.06 -1.06 0.06
CA TRP A 465 40.11 0.13 -0.79
C TRP A 465 40.00 -0.19 -2.30
N GLY A 466 39.57 -1.40 -2.65
CA GLY A 466 39.59 -1.88 -4.04
C GLY A 466 40.91 -2.52 -4.48
N ASP A 467 41.94 -2.51 -3.63
CA ASP A 467 43.26 -3.09 -3.92
C ASP A 467 43.96 -3.54 -2.61
N ALA A 468 44.67 -4.67 -2.66
CA ALA A 468 45.36 -5.26 -1.51
C ALA A 468 46.53 -4.40 -1.00
N SER A 469 47.08 -3.55 -1.85
CA SER A 469 48.10 -2.58 -1.46
C SER A 469 47.57 -1.42 -0.61
N GLY A 470 46.24 -1.30 -0.44
CA GLY A 470 45.59 -0.29 0.39
C GLY A 470 45.19 0.97 -0.39
N PRO A 471 44.81 2.05 0.31
CA PRO A 471 44.38 3.28 -0.34
C PRO A 471 45.54 3.97 -1.03
N SER A 472 45.26 4.61 -2.17
CA SER A 472 46.13 5.65 -2.71
C SER A 472 45.93 6.99 -1.95
N GLY A 473 46.59 8.06 -2.40
CA GLY A 473 46.51 9.37 -1.73
C GLY A 473 47.50 9.47 -0.56
N ILE A 474 47.02 9.44 0.68
CA ILE A 474 47.90 9.41 1.85
C ILE A 474 48.45 8.02 2.18
N GLY A 475 47.84 6.97 1.61
CA GLY A 475 48.29 5.58 1.74
C GLY A 475 49.28 5.16 0.66
N PRO A 476 49.93 3.99 0.83
CA PRO A 476 50.98 3.53 -0.08
C PRO A 476 50.47 2.78 -1.33
N GLY A 477 49.16 2.51 -1.43
CA GLY A 477 48.57 1.57 -2.38
C GLY A 477 48.01 2.18 -3.67
N SER A 478 47.36 1.34 -4.46
CA SER A 478 46.69 1.67 -5.73
C SER A 478 45.16 1.68 -5.65
N GLY A 479 44.58 1.40 -4.50
CA GLY A 479 43.13 1.47 -4.29
C GLY A 479 42.57 2.89 -4.37
N ASP A 480 41.26 3.01 -4.19
CA ASP A 480 40.54 4.28 -4.08
C ASP A 480 41.25 5.22 -3.10
N ALA A 481 41.38 6.49 -3.48
CA ALA A 481 42.19 7.43 -2.73
C ALA A 481 41.58 7.75 -1.35
N LEU A 482 42.44 7.79 -0.34
CA LEU A 482 42.15 8.41 0.94
C LEU A 482 42.87 9.77 1.00
N VAL A 483 42.11 10.83 1.24
CA VAL A 483 42.60 12.21 1.28
C VAL A 483 42.26 12.84 2.62
N GLY A 484 43.22 13.53 3.23
CA GLY A 484 43.02 14.30 4.47
C GLY A 484 43.54 13.61 5.72
N ASN A 485 42.99 13.98 6.88
CA ASN A 485 43.44 13.46 8.18
C ASN A 485 42.68 12.17 8.54
N ALA A 486 43.32 11.00 8.45
CA ALA A 486 42.67 9.72 8.73
C ALA A 486 43.66 8.68 9.26
N LEU A 487 43.16 7.77 10.10
CA LEU A 487 43.82 6.50 10.40
C LEU A 487 43.35 5.45 9.39
N PHE A 488 44.29 4.73 8.77
CA PHE A 488 43.95 3.71 7.76
C PHE A 488 44.74 2.41 7.90
N GLU A 489 45.69 2.35 8.84
CA GLU A 489 46.46 1.13 9.15
C GLU A 489 45.94 0.45 10.42
N PRO A 490 45.66 -0.86 10.39
CA PRO A 490 45.72 -1.75 9.21
C PRO A 490 44.56 -1.49 8.23
N TRP A 491 44.75 -1.81 6.95
CA TRP A 491 43.68 -1.95 5.95
C TRP A 491 43.42 -3.44 5.65
N LEU A 492 42.35 -3.75 4.91
CA LEU A 492 42.06 -5.12 4.49
C LEU A 492 42.86 -5.47 3.24
N GLU A 493 43.49 -6.65 3.20
CA GLU A 493 44.27 -7.14 2.06
C GLU A 493 43.48 -8.08 1.13
N ASP A 494 42.32 -8.54 1.57
CA ASP A 494 41.41 -9.39 0.80
C ASP A 494 40.09 -8.67 0.50
N ASP A 495 39.56 -8.88 -0.70
CA ASP A 495 38.26 -8.39 -1.12
C ASP A 495 37.14 -9.08 -0.33
N LEU A 496 36.62 -8.40 0.69
CA LEU A 496 35.45 -8.83 1.48
C LEU A 496 34.11 -8.45 0.81
N CYS A 497 34.13 -7.70 -0.28
CA CYS A 497 32.95 -7.11 -0.91
C CYS A 497 32.20 -8.12 -1.79
N MET A 498 32.93 -9.11 -2.35
CA MET A 498 32.34 -10.21 -3.12
C MET A 498 31.67 -11.31 -2.27
N ALA A 499 31.77 -11.26 -0.93
CA ALA A 499 31.07 -12.19 -0.05
C ALA A 499 29.56 -11.88 0.09
N ILE A 500 29.09 -10.76 -0.47
CA ILE A 500 27.67 -10.38 -0.57
C ILE A 500 27.21 -10.83 -1.96
N SER A 501 26.69 -12.05 -2.03
CA SER A 501 26.38 -12.73 -3.29
C SER A 501 25.29 -11.98 -4.07
N TYR A 502 25.66 -11.43 -5.23
CA TYR A 502 24.71 -11.06 -6.27
C TYR A 502 23.81 -12.26 -6.59
N ARG A 503 22.53 -12.20 -6.22
CA ARG A 503 21.54 -13.07 -6.86
C ARG A 503 21.45 -12.62 -8.30
N LEU A 504 21.98 -13.44 -9.21
CA LEU A 504 21.64 -13.40 -10.62
C LEU A 504 20.12 -13.56 -10.71
N TYR A 505 19.38 -12.46 -10.81
CA TYR A 505 17.96 -12.49 -11.11
C TYR A 505 17.82 -12.93 -12.56
N LEU A 506 17.53 -14.20 -12.77
CA LEU A 506 17.10 -14.73 -14.06
C LEU A 506 15.57 -14.68 -14.09
N PRO A 507 14.95 -13.62 -14.67
CA PRO A 507 13.51 -13.65 -14.87
C PRO A 507 13.19 -14.75 -15.88
N GLY A 508 12.43 -15.75 -15.45
CA GLY A 508 11.70 -16.64 -16.35
C GLY A 508 12.35 -17.97 -16.72
N VAL A 509 12.59 -18.86 -15.75
CA VAL A 509 12.49 -20.30 -16.01
C VAL A 509 11.80 -21.00 -14.83
N LEU A 510 10.47 -20.91 -14.78
CA LEU A 510 9.65 -21.99 -14.24
C LEU A 510 8.89 -22.60 -15.42
N ASN A 511 9.48 -23.65 -15.98
CA ASN A 511 8.82 -24.56 -16.90
C ASN A 511 8.82 -25.95 -16.25
N ARG A 512 7.72 -26.31 -15.57
CA ARG A 512 6.81 -27.40 -15.92
C ARG A 512 5.77 -27.62 -14.84
#